data_AF-A0A817GPW4-F1
#
_entry.id   AF-A0A817GPW4-F1
#
_cell.length_a   1.000
_cell.length_b   1.000
_cell.length_c   1.000
_cell.angle_alpha   90.00
_cell.angle_beta   90.00
_cell.angle_gamma   90.00
#
_symmetry.space_group_name_H-M   'P 1'
#
loop_
_entity.id
_entity.type
_entity.pdbx_description
1 polymer ?
#
loop_
_entity_poly.entity_id
_entity_poly.type
_entity_poly.pdbx_seq_one_letter_code
_entity_poly.pdbx_strand_id
1 'polypeptide(L)'
;MTCNLHRSCGVLYKTYAGYKSHIYRQHLSELHSTEKNHNNLTTIPVSKQEDNMNLLVESDLTNGDINDQLNFANDNIESMVQKDDYETGFDDSVLSFGSITNDGKQLGSMWDIKRSYILFMLQLREECLLPKNVMSIISTYIITLMQNLETLLEKKAFNYTAESYSAVSSSRKENKKAIEFDQLKHVLDDIRNAIQSNTKNEYQFVKQCEKYFAYTSPEEIVLSSAGEVPEHAYFIPIEKTLSSMLNYQPLVIQILENIQQQQTTTKHDDDLMFSIRDGYHGSRLDHDSLLLQLYLDDIGLTNPIGSKRDEHKMCMIYFSLEDIPDQLRSKVDFIQLVGVCESKTLKDNIKAKRFFQPIIDNLNKLQLHGLVINGIHHKFSFSTVVADNLAAHLVGGFRLCFNSGHFCRRCYVTYDEKNLPIPLSQIKIRTIFDHDDLVKRIMNDPNKFPLMGVIDQSPLNDLIGFHPIVSLPGDIMHDFIEGACPLVVMSLLKQASSMRLITYGEK
;
A
#
# COMPACT_ATOMS: atom_id res chain seq x y z
N MET A 1 25.92 6.20 21.73
CA MET A 1 26.50 6.59 20.43
C MET A 1 26.73 8.08 20.45
N THR A 2 27.90 8.55 20.02
CA THR A 2 28.27 9.98 20.09
C THR A 2 28.38 10.55 18.68
N CYS A 3 27.75 11.70 18.43
CA CYS A 3 27.88 12.37 17.13
C CYS A 3 29.24 13.05 16.99
N ASN A 4 30.04 12.56 16.04
CA ASN A 4 31.39 13.05 15.75
C ASN A 4 31.50 13.70 14.36
N LEU A 5 30.38 13.95 13.67
CA LEU A 5 30.36 14.53 12.32
C LEU A 5 30.90 15.97 12.28
N HIS A 6 30.72 16.73 13.37
CA HIS A 6 31.33 18.04 13.56
C HIS A 6 32.05 18.09 14.91
N ARG A 7 33.25 18.70 14.97
CA ARG A 7 34.10 18.77 16.18
C ARG A 7 33.40 19.36 17.41
N SER A 8 32.35 20.15 17.21
CA SER A 8 31.57 20.80 18.28
C SER A 8 30.26 20.09 18.63
N CYS A 9 29.89 19.00 17.96
CA CYS A 9 28.62 18.35 18.22
C CYS A 9 28.66 17.49 19.49
N GLY A 10 29.37 16.36 19.46
CA GLY A 10 29.65 15.54 20.64
C GLY A 10 28.41 15.00 21.37
N VAL A 11 27.20 15.12 20.81
CA VAL A 11 25.96 14.76 21.52
C VAL A 11 25.85 13.25 21.66
N LEU A 12 25.54 12.79 22.88
CA LEU A 12 25.42 11.39 23.25
C LEU A 12 23.96 10.92 23.15
N TYR A 13 23.75 9.85 22.39
CA TYR A 13 22.45 9.21 22.20
C TYR A 13 22.42 7.81 22.79
N LYS A 14 21.33 7.51 23.50
CA LYS A 14 21.04 6.17 24.05
C LYS A 14 20.48 5.22 22.98
N THR A 15 19.85 5.73 21.92
CA THR A 15 19.24 4.93 20.84
C THR A 15 19.78 5.33 19.47
N TYR A 16 19.82 4.38 18.54
CA TYR A 16 20.34 4.62 17.18
C TYR A 16 19.41 5.51 16.37
N ALA A 17 18.09 5.38 16.59
CA ALA A 17 17.09 6.27 16.00
C ALA A 17 17.29 7.73 16.43
N GLY A 18 17.56 7.98 17.72
CA GLY A 18 17.87 9.33 18.22
C GLY A 18 19.15 9.91 17.60
N TYR A 19 20.18 9.07 17.45
CA TYR A 19 21.42 9.44 16.76
C TYR A 19 21.18 9.80 15.28
N LYS A 20 20.45 8.96 14.53
CA LYS A 20 20.13 9.18 13.11
C LYS A 20 19.27 10.43 12.90
N SER A 21 18.23 10.62 13.72
CA SER A 21 17.38 11.82 13.68
C SER A 21 18.19 13.09 13.91
N HIS A 22 19.12 13.06 14.87
CA HIS A 22 20.01 14.19 15.12
C HIS A 22 20.93 14.51 13.93
N ILE A 23 21.56 13.50 13.33
CA ILE A 23 22.40 13.66 12.15
C ILE A 23 21.63 14.34 11.03
N TYR A 24 20.43 13.84 10.73
CA TYR A 24 19.58 14.41 9.70
C TYR A 24 19.10 15.84 10.01
N ARG A 25 18.90 16.19 11.29
CA ARG A 25 18.43 17.53 11.66
C ARG A 25 19.55 18.58 11.73
N GLN A 26 20.75 18.18 12.15
CA GLN A 26 21.82 19.12 12.51
C GLN A 26 23.02 19.06 11.56
N HIS A 27 23.17 17.97 10.79
CA HIS A 27 24.36 17.69 9.98
C HIS A 27 24.04 17.30 8.53
N LEU A 28 22.82 17.58 8.05
CA LEU A 28 22.38 17.24 6.68
C LEU A 28 23.28 17.89 5.60
N SER A 29 23.68 19.14 5.81
CA SER A 29 24.59 19.86 4.89
C SER A 29 25.99 19.27 4.84
N GLU A 30 26.45 18.67 5.94
CA GLU A 30 27.79 18.08 6.05
C GLU A 30 27.85 16.73 5.33
N LEU A 31 26.77 15.95 5.37
CA LEU A 31 26.62 14.70 4.60
C LEU A 31 26.67 14.93 3.08
N HIS A 32 26.00 15.98 2.60
CA HIS A 32 26.03 16.35 1.16
C HIS A 32 27.36 16.99 0.72
N SER A 33 28.18 17.49 1.65
CA SER A 33 29.49 18.07 1.35
C SER A 33 30.57 16.99 1.15
N THR A 34 30.46 15.87 1.85
CA THR A 34 31.40 14.73 1.72
C THR A 34 31.27 13.99 0.39
N GLU A 35 30.06 13.92 -0.19
CA GLU A 35 29.85 13.30 -1.51
C GLU A 35 30.48 14.10 -2.66
N LYS A 36 30.55 15.44 -2.56
CA LYS A 36 31.17 16.28 -3.59
C LYS A 36 32.69 16.18 -3.63
N ASN A 37 33.33 15.85 -2.51
CA ASN A 37 34.80 15.78 -2.42
C ASN A 37 35.37 14.45 -2.95
N HIS A 38 34.57 13.39 -3.09
CA HIS A 38 35.03 12.14 -3.68
C HIS A 38 35.15 12.16 -5.21
N ASN A 39 34.50 13.10 -5.90
CA ASN A 39 34.52 13.20 -7.36
C ASN A 39 35.70 14.01 -7.95
N ASN A 40 36.61 14.55 -7.11
CA ASN A 40 37.68 15.47 -7.56
C ASN A 40 39.12 15.02 -7.24
N LEU A 41 39.36 13.75 -6.92
CA LEU A 41 40.73 13.20 -6.82
C LEU A 41 40.88 11.92 -7.64
N THR A 42 41.31 12.04 -8.89
CA THR A 42 42.61 11.53 -9.42
C THR A 42 42.61 11.56 -10.94
N THR A 43 43.40 12.49 -11.50
CA THR A 43 43.98 12.40 -12.83
C THR A 43 45.49 12.17 -12.67
N ILE A 44 46.10 11.53 -13.69
CA ILE A 44 47.55 11.35 -14.00
C ILE A 44 48.12 9.95 -13.60
N PRO A 45 48.91 9.24 -14.46
CA PRO A 45 48.81 8.99 -15.91
C PRO A 45 49.09 7.51 -16.30
N VAL A 46 48.95 7.21 -17.59
CA VAL A 46 49.20 5.94 -18.30
C VAL A 46 50.63 5.39 -18.14
N SER A 47 50.76 4.07 -17.91
CA SER A 47 51.92 3.29 -18.37
C SER A 47 51.46 1.94 -18.95
N LYS A 48 51.91 1.69 -20.18
CA LYS A 48 51.69 0.50 -21.02
C LYS A 48 52.24 -0.77 -20.36
N GLN A 49 51.50 -1.87 -20.48
CA GLN A 49 52.08 -3.19 -20.71
C GLN A 49 51.01 -4.09 -21.36
N GLU A 50 51.22 -4.32 -22.65
CA GLU A 50 50.66 -5.45 -23.40
C GLU A 50 51.24 -6.73 -22.82
N ASP A 51 50.43 -7.77 -22.64
CA ASP A 51 50.88 -9.13 -22.89
C ASP A 51 49.70 -10.02 -23.31
N ASN A 52 49.97 -10.75 -24.40
CA ASN A 52 49.10 -11.66 -25.12
C ASN A 52 48.90 -12.99 -24.37
N MET A 53 47.71 -13.60 -24.46
CA MET A 53 47.45 -14.79 -25.31
C MET A 53 46.25 -15.65 -24.85
N ASN A 54 45.45 -15.98 -25.87
CA ASN A 54 44.81 -17.26 -26.22
C ASN A 54 43.64 -17.83 -25.39
N LEU A 55 42.45 -17.75 -26.04
CA LEU A 55 41.68 -18.86 -26.59
C LEU A 55 41.78 -20.22 -25.87
N LEU A 56 40.62 -20.77 -25.49
CA LEU A 56 40.09 -22.00 -26.07
C LEU A 56 38.59 -22.14 -25.76
N VAL A 57 37.81 -22.12 -26.83
CA VAL A 57 36.43 -22.62 -26.92
C VAL A 57 36.55 -24.12 -27.17
N GLU A 58 35.89 -24.96 -26.37
CA GLU A 58 35.57 -26.33 -26.76
C GLU A 58 34.16 -26.68 -26.25
N SER A 59 33.29 -26.93 -27.22
CA SER A 59 32.00 -27.60 -27.12
C SER A 59 32.20 -29.12 -27.25
N ASP A 60 31.10 -29.85 -27.06
CA ASP A 60 30.82 -31.24 -27.48
C ASP A 60 30.83 -32.29 -26.35
N LEU A 61 29.90 -33.25 -26.23
CA LEU A 61 28.69 -33.63 -26.96
C LEU A 61 27.99 -34.75 -26.12
N THR A 62 26.65 -34.70 -26.05
CA THR A 62 25.65 -35.80 -26.17
C THR A 62 25.77 -37.13 -25.42
N ASN A 63 24.68 -37.63 -24.78
CA ASN A 63 23.54 -38.37 -25.40
C ASN A 63 22.75 -39.18 -24.34
N GLY A 64 21.42 -39.29 -24.53
CA GLY A 64 20.63 -40.38 -23.94
C GLY A 64 19.16 -40.10 -23.66
N ASP A 65 18.34 -39.95 -24.71
CA ASP A 65 16.87 -40.10 -24.66
C ASP A 65 16.45 -41.53 -24.25
N ILE A 66 15.28 -41.67 -23.62
CA ILE A 66 14.26 -42.68 -23.95
C ILE A 66 12.88 -42.21 -23.43
N ASN A 67 11.91 -42.35 -24.32
CA ASN A 67 10.48 -42.07 -24.26
C ASN A 67 9.73 -42.63 -23.04
N ASP A 68 8.63 -41.97 -22.66
CA ASP A 68 7.30 -42.61 -22.67
C ASP A 68 6.19 -41.55 -22.75
N GLN A 69 5.54 -41.51 -23.92
CA GLN A 69 4.23 -40.92 -24.15
C GLN A 69 3.18 -42.03 -24.06
N LEU A 70 2.17 -41.87 -23.20
CA LEU A 70 0.89 -42.56 -23.35
C LEU A 70 -0.25 -41.56 -23.21
N ASN A 71 -0.93 -41.36 -24.35
CA ASN A 71 -2.21 -40.70 -24.51
C ASN A 71 -3.32 -41.42 -23.73
N PHE A 72 -4.23 -40.67 -23.11
CA PHE A 72 -5.66 -41.05 -23.11
C PHE A 72 -6.56 -39.81 -23.17
N ALA A 73 -7.26 -39.74 -24.30
CA ALA A 73 -8.57 -39.19 -24.64
C ALA A 73 -9.30 -38.21 -23.69
N ASN A 74 -9.74 -37.11 -24.30
CA ASN A 74 -10.98 -36.39 -23.96
C ASN A 74 -12.17 -37.37 -23.90
N ASP A 75 -13.03 -37.22 -22.88
CA ASP A 75 -14.43 -36.83 -23.10
C ASP A 75 -15.15 -36.59 -21.75
N ASN A 76 -16.09 -35.64 -21.81
CA ASN A 76 -17.20 -35.38 -20.89
C ASN A 76 -16.95 -34.56 -19.61
N ILE A 77 -17.22 -33.27 -19.81
CA ILE A 77 -17.85 -32.32 -18.89
C ILE A 77 -18.99 -32.99 -18.10
N GLU A 78 -18.91 -32.97 -16.77
CA GLU A 78 -20.07 -32.66 -15.92
C GLU A 78 -19.64 -32.19 -14.52
N SER A 79 -20.34 -31.15 -14.08
CA SER A 79 -20.33 -30.39 -12.84
C SER A 79 -19.86 -31.08 -11.54
N MET A 80 -19.04 -30.37 -10.77
CA MET A 80 -19.35 -29.93 -9.39
C MET A 80 -18.19 -29.09 -8.83
N VAL A 81 -18.18 -27.79 -9.14
CA VAL A 81 -17.46 -26.82 -8.32
C VAL A 81 -18.43 -26.42 -7.21
N GLN A 82 -18.28 -27.04 -6.05
CA GLN A 82 -18.86 -26.51 -4.82
C GLN A 82 -18.11 -25.22 -4.50
N LYS A 83 -18.75 -24.09 -4.80
CA LYS A 83 -18.47 -22.83 -4.14
C LYS A 83 -18.97 -22.96 -2.71
N ASP A 84 -18.05 -23.17 -1.77
CA ASP A 84 -18.33 -22.85 -0.37
C ASP A 84 -18.20 -21.33 -0.23
N ASP A 85 -19.23 -20.62 -0.70
CA ASP A 85 -19.51 -19.25 -0.31
C ASP A 85 -19.93 -19.30 1.17
N TYR A 86 -18.99 -19.09 2.09
CA TYR A 86 -19.34 -18.65 3.43
C TYR A 86 -19.81 -17.20 3.34
N GLU A 87 -21.08 -17.02 2.97
CA GLU A 87 -21.84 -15.81 3.23
C GLU A 87 -21.90 -15.59 4.75
N THR A 88 -20.88 -14.94 5.31
CA THR A 88 -21.08 -14.22 6.57
C THR A 88 -21.90 -13.00 6.22
N GLY A 89 -23.19 -13.04 6.55
CA GLY A 89 -24.09 -11.88 6.49
C GLY A 89 -23.46 -10.71 7.25
N PHE A 90 -22.85 -9.81 6.50
CA PHE A 90 -22.31 -8.57 7.00
C PHE A 90 -23.41 -7.51 6.82
N ASP A 91 -23.89 -7.03 7.96
CA ASP A 91 -24.81 -5.90 8.04
C ASP A 91 -24.10 -4.68 7.47
N ASP A 92 -24.48 -4.29 6.25
CA ASP A 92 -23.98 -3.14 5.49
C ASP A 92 -24.40 -1.77 6.08
N SER A 93 -24.75 -1.76 7.36
CA SER A 93 -25.32 -0.61 8.07
C SER A 93 -24.28 0.47 8.45
N VAL A 94 -23.01 0.29 8.11
CA VAL A 94 -21.93 1.24 8.48
C VAL A 94 -21.51 2.18 7.32
N LEU A 95 -22.08 2.03 6.12
CA LEU A 95 -22.02 3.08 5.08
C LEU A 95 -23.10 4.16 5.27
N SER A 96 -23.54 4.39 6.51
CA SER A 96 -24.09 5.69 6.90
C SER A 96 -22.94 6.69 7.02
N PHE A 97 -22.41 7.11 5.88
CA PHE A 97 -21.57 8.30 5.79
C PHE A 97 -22.42 9.51 6.21
N GLY A 98 -22.23 9.92 7.46
CA GLY A 98 -22.81 11.12 8.04
C GLY A 98 -24.27 10.96 8.42
N SER A 99 -24.51 10.67 9.71
CA SER A 99 -25.61 11.34 10.40
C SER A 99 -25.45 12.82 10.09
N ILE A 100 -26.38 13.34 9.27
CA ILE A 100 -26.58 14.76 9.07
C ILE A 100 -26.81 15.29 10.48
N THR A 101 -25.79 15.93 11.05
CA THR A 101 -25.98 16.84 12.17
C THR A 101 -27.14 17.73 11.76
N ASN A 102 -28.18 17.69 12.58
CA ASN A 102 -29.52 18.21 12.34
C ASN A 102 -29.52 19.75 12.36
N ASP A 103 -28.69 20.36 11.49
CA ASP A 103 -28.58 21.78 11.24
C ASP A 103 -28.89 22.02 9.76
N GLY A 104 -30.19 22.11 9.46
CA GLY A 104 -30.76 22.98 8.42
C GLY A 104 -30.13 23.04 7.02
N LYS A 105 -29.41 22.03 6.51
CA LYS A 105 -28.85 22.08 5.15
C LYS A 105 -29.95 21.90 4.10
N GLN A 106 -30.17 22.94 3.30
CA GLN A 106 -30.95 22.87 2.06
C GLN A 106 -30.40 21.76 1.16
N LEU A 107 -31.15 20.68 1.01
CA LEU A 107 -30.92 19.67 -0.01
C LEU A 107 -31.29 20.25 -1.38
N GLY A 108 -30.38 20.20 -2.37
CA GLY A 108 -30.68 20.57 -3.76
C GLY A 108 -29.82 21.68 -4.37
N SER A 109 -28.56 21.85 -3.94
CA SER A 109 -27.65 22.79 -4.58
C SER A 109 -27.04 22.21 -5.88
N MET A 110 -26.57 23.08 -6.78
CA MET A 110 -25.79 22.67 -7.95
C MET A 110 -24.51 21.90 -7.55
N TRP A 111 -23.97 22.15 -6.36
CA TRP A 111 -22.82 21.42 -5.83
C TRP A 111 -23.18 19.95 -5.53
N ASP A 112 -24.34 19.71 -4.91
CA ASP A 112 -24.83 18.36 -4.59
C ASP A 112 -25.07 17.55 -5.85
N ILE A 113 -25.70 18.15 -6.86
CA ILE A 113 -25.96 17.49 -8.15
C ILE A 113 -24.64 17.10 -8.83
N LYS A 114 -23.67 18.02 -8.88
CA LYS A 114 -22.34 17.74 -9.44
C LYS A 114 -21.66 16.62 -8.68
N ARG A 115 -21.63 16.69 -7.35
CA ARG A 115 -21.02 15.66 -6.50
C ARG A 115 -21.68 14.28 -6.73
N SER A 116 -23.00 14.20 -6.70
CA SER A 116 -23.73 12.94 -6.90
C SER A 116 -23.49 12.35 -8.29
N TYR A 117 -23.43 13.19 -9.31
CA TYR A 117 -23.12 12.73 -10.67
C TYR A 117 -21.69 12.18 -10.78
N ILE A 118 -20.69 12.84 -10.19
CA ILE A 118 -19.31 12.33 -10.20
C ILE A 118 -19.23 11.02 -9.43
N LEU A 119 -19.89 10.91 -8.27
CA LEU A 119 -19.91 9.66 -7.50
C LEU A 119 -20.52 8.52 -8.32
N PHE A 120 -21.67 8.76 -8.94
CA PHE A 120 -22.32 7.79 -9.82
C PHE A 120 -21.40 7.32 -10.96
N MET A 121 -20.74 8.26 -11.64
CA MET A 121 -19.81 7.92 -12.73
C MET A 121 -18.56 7.20 -12.23
N LEU A 122 -18.07 7.54 -11.04
CA LEU A 122 -16.92 6.90 -10.41
C LEU A 122 -17.26 5.45 -10.01
N GLN A 123 -18.38 5.23 -9.32
CA GLN A 123 -18.82 3.89 -8.94
C GLN A 123 -19.00 3.00 -10.16
N LEU A 124 -19.69 3.49 -11.20
CA LEU A 124 -19.84 2.74 -12.44
C LEU A 124 -18.50 2.41 -13.10
N ARG A 125 -17.56 3.36 -13.12
CA ARG A 125 -16.24 3.16 -13.69
C ARG A 125 -15.49 2.05 -12.95
N GLU A 126 -15.47 2.08 -11.63
CA GLU A 126 -14.67 1.15 -10.84
C GLU A 126 -15.33 -0.24 -10.76
N GLU A 127 -16.66 -0.32 -10.63
CA GLU A 127 -17.38 -1.60 -10.56
C GLU A 127 -17.44 -2.32 -11.91
N CYS A 128 -17.61 -1.57 -13.01
CA CYS A 128 -17.76 -2.15 -14.35
C CYS A 128 -16.50 -2.00 -15.21
N LEU A 129 -15.39 -1.51 -14.65
CA LEU A 129 -14.11 -1.24 -15.34
C LEU A 129 -14.30 -0.44 -16.64
N LEU A 130 -15.13 0.61 -16.59
CA LEU A 130 -15.58 1.29 -17.80
C LEU A 130 -14.46 2.10 -18.44
N PRO A 131 -14.20 1.90 -19.75
CA PRO A 131 -13.33 2.77 -20.50
C PRO A 131 -13.87 4.21 -20.57
N LYS A 132 -12.98 5.19 -20.63
CA LYS A 132 -13.31 6.62 -20.68
C LYS A 132 -14.32 6.98 -21.78
N ASN A 133 -14.22 6.36 -22.96
CA ASN A 133 -15.16 6.61 -24.06
C ASN A 133 -16.58 6.17 -23.70
N VAL A 134 -16.73 5.06 -22.97
CA VAL A 134 -18.03 4.58 -22.48
C VAL A 134 -18.61 5.56 -21.47
N MET A 135 -17.80 6.12 -20.57
CA MET A 135 -18.26 7.18 -19.65
C MET A 135 -18.81 8.40 -20.39
N SER A 136 -18.13 8.85 -21.45
CA SER A 136 -18.61 9.95 -22.29
C SER A 136 -19.93 9.61 -23.00
N ILE A 137 -20.12 8.36 -23.42
CA ILE A 137 -21.37 7.87 -24.02
C ILE A 137 -22.52 7.88 -22.99
N ILE A 138 -22.30 7.34 -21.80
CA ILE A 138 -23.30 7.34 -20.70
C ILE A 138 -23.74 8.77 -20.39
N SER A 139 -22.77 9.68 -20.27
CA SER A 139 -23.01 11.11 -20.02
C SER A 139 -23.89 11.73 -21.11
N THR A 140 -23.63 11.38 -22.37
CA THR A 140 -24.42 11.85 -23.52
C THR A 140 -25.85 11.34 -23.45
N TYR A 141 -26.07 10.06 -23.12
CA TYR A 141 -27.42 9.51 -22.96
C TYR A 141 -28.21 10.17 -21.82
N ILE A 142 -27.54 10.46 -20.69
CA ILE A 142 -28.16 11.19 -19.57
C ILE A 142 -28.59 12.59 -20.04
N ILE A 143 -27.72 13.31 -20.75
CA ILE A 143 -28.03 14.64 -21.31
C ILE A 143 -29.23 14.56 -22.25
N THR A 144 -29.27 13.59 -23.16
CA THR A 144 -30.39 13.38 -24.09
C THR A 144 -31.70 13.08 -23.36
N LEU A 145 -31.65 12.25 -22.31
CA LEU A 145 -32.83 11.97 -21.48
C LEU A 145 -33.35 13.25 -20.80
N MET A 146 -32.43 14.08 -20.28
CA MET A 146 -32.80 15.36 -19.68
C MET A 146 -33.44 16.32 -20.70
N GLN A 147 -32.94 16.39 -21.93
CA GLN A 147 -33.55 17.19 -23.01
C GLN A 147 -34.96 16.71 -23.38
N ASN A 148 -35.19 15.40 -23.39
CA ASN A 148 -36.51 14.83 -23.63
C ASN A 148 -37.49 15.16 -22.48
N LEU A 149 -37.02 15.11 -21.24
CA LEU A 149 -37.81 15.51 -20.06
C LEU A 149 -38.15 16.99 -20.10
N GLU A 150 -37.19 17.84 -20.44
CA GLU A 150 -37.40 19.28 -20.63
C GLU A 150 -38.50 19.55 -21.66
N THR A 151 -38.40 18.93 -22.84
CA THR A 151 -39.40 19.06 -23.91
C THR A 151 -40.81 18.60 -23.46
N LEU A 152 -40.89 17.55 -22.64
CA LEU A 152 -42.16 17.06 -22.09
C LEU A 152 -42.75 18.04 -21.07
N LEU A 153 -41.90 18.65 -20.25
CA LEU A 153 -42.29 19.69 -19.30
C LEU A 153 -42.74 20.96 -20.02
N GLU A 154 -42.07 21.39 -21.10
CA GLU A 154 -42.49 22.51 -21.95
C GLU A 154 -43.92 22.30 -22.46
N LYS A 155 -44.18 21.12 -23.05
CA LYS A 155 -45.50 20.77 -23.60
C LYS A 155 -46.60 20.79 -22.53
N LYS A 156 -46.32 20.26 -21.34
CA LYS A 156 -47.29 20.23 -20.24
C LYS A 156 -47.54 21.63 -19.66
N ALA A 157 -46.51 22.46 -19.52
CA ALA A 157 -46.65 23.83 -19.05
C ALA A 157 -47.52 24.67 -20.00
N PHE A 158 -47.30 24.53 -21.31
CA PHE A 158 -48.11 25.21 -22.34
C PHE A 158 -49.59 24.81 -22.26
N ASN A 159 -49.89 23.50 -22.20
CA ASN A 159 -51.27 23.01 -22.10
C ASN A 159 -51.99 23.50 -20.84
N TYR A 160 -51.29 23.55 -19.70
CA TYR A 160 -51.86 24.08 -18.45
C TYR A 160 -52.22 25.56 -18.55
N THR A 161 -51.36 26.39 -19.18
CA THR A 161 -51.70 27.80 -19.42
C THR A 161 -52.92 27.95 -20.34
N ALA A 162 -53.02 27.13 -21.39
CA ALA A 162 -54.16 27.14 -22.31
C ALA A 162 -55.48 26.74 -21.62
N GLU A 163 -55.47 25.68 -20.79
CA GLU A 163 -56.65 25.25 -20.01
C GLU A 163 -57.04 26.29 -18.94
N SER A 164 -56.06 26.93 -18.27
CA SER A 164 -56.34 27.97 -17.28
C SER A 164 -56.98 29.23 -17.88
N TYR A 165 -56.59 29.62 -19.11
CA TYR A 165 -57.24 30.72 -19.85
C TYR A 165 -58.69 30.39 -20.22
N SER A 166 -58.99 29.11 -20.49
CA SER A 166 -60.37 28.67 -20.75
C SER A 166 -61.24 28.54 -19.48
N ALA A 167 -60.64 28.52 -18.29
CA ALA A 167 -61.31 28.32 -17.00
C ALA A 167 -61.42 29.58 -16.12
N VAL A 168 -61.09 30.79 -16.64
CA VAL A 168 -61.24 32.06 -15.89
C VAL A 168 -62.72 32.48 -15.82
N SER A 169 -63.48 31.75 -15.02
CA SER A 169 -64.73 32.21 -14.41
C SER A 169 -64.97 31.48 -13.08
N SER A 170 -64.08 31.68 -12.10
CA SER A 170 -64.41 31.82 -10.65
C SER A 170 -63.23 31.44 -9.73
N SER A 171 -62.80 32.44 -8.95
CA SER A 171 -62.40 32.35 -7.54
C SER A 171 -61.09 31.67 -7.09
N ARG A 172 -60.40 32.43 -6.22
CA ARG A 172 -59.38 32.10 -5.20
C ARG A 172 -57.92 31.97 -5.66
N LYS A 173 -57.21 33.09 -5.48
CA LYS A 173 -55.75 33.17 -5.34
C LYS A 173 -55.30 32.35 -4.13
N GLU A 174 -54.96 31.09 -4.34
CA GLU A 174 -53.96 30.43 -3.52
C GLU A 174 -52.59 30.91 -3.99
N ASN A 175 -51.79 31.44 -3.06
CA ASN A 175 -50.39 31.79 -3.29
C ASN A 175 -49.57 30.50 -3.53
N LYS A 176 -49.73 29.86 -4.68
CA LYS A 176 -48.78 28.85 -5.16
C LYS A 176 -47.58 29.59 -5.74
N LYS A 177 -46.40 29.36 -5.17
CA LYS A 177 -45.14 29.72 -5.81
C LYS A 177 -45.06 28.97 -7.14
N ALA A 178 -45.35 29.64 -8.25
CA ALA A 178 -45.12 29.10 -9.58
C ALA A 178 -43.65 29.36 -9.94
N ILE A 179 -42.94 28.33 -10.38
CA ILE A 179 -41.60 28.48 -10.97
C ILE A 179 -41.82 28.83 -12.43
N GLU A 180 -41.19 29.92 -12.89
CA GLU A 180 -41.21 30.26 -14.32
C GLU A 180 -40.49 29.18 -15.12
N PHE A 181 -41.07 28.78 -16.25
CA PHE A 181 -40.50 27.71 -17.06
C PHE A 181 -39.06 28.04 -17.51
N ASP A 182 -38.79 29.30 -17.83
CA ASP A 182 -37.45 29.77 -18.22
C ASP A 182 -36.41 29.58 -17.11
N GLN A 183 -36.82 29.73 -15.83
CA GLN A 183 -35.93 29.48 -14.70
C GLN A 183 -35.60 27.98 -14.58
N LEU A 184 -36.58 27.10 -14.81
CA LEU A 184 -36.36 25.65 -14.83
C LEU A 184 -35.42 25.25 -15.98
N LYS A 185 -35.61 25.84 -17.16
CA LYS A 185 -34.77 25.62 -18.33
C LYS A 185 -33.32 26.00 -18.07
N HIS A 186 -33.08 27.17 -17.50
CA HIS A 186 -31.74 27.61 -17.10
C HIS A 186 -31.06 26.63 -16.14
N VAL A 187 -31.79 26.12 -15.13
CA VAL A 187 -31.24 25.12 -14.20
C VAL A 187 -30.89 23.81 -14.92
N LEU A 188 -31.74 23.34 -15.84
CA LEU A 188 -31.48 22.12 -16.62
C LEU A 188 -30.29 22.29 -17.57
N ASP A 189 -30.16 23.44 -18.23
CA ASP A 189 -29.00 23.78 -19.05
C ASP A 189 -27.71 23.78 -18.23
N ASP A 190 -27.71 24.40 -17.04
CA ASP A 190 -26.56 24.41 -16.15
C ASP A 190 -26.14 23.00 -15.71
N ILE A 191 -27.11 22.11 -15.43
CA ILE A 191 -26.83 20.71 -15.09
C ILE A 191 -26.26 19.97 -16.30
N ARG A 192 -26.84 20.13 -17.50
CA ARG A 192 -26.34 19.49 -18.73
C ARG A 192 -24.90 19.92 -19.03
N ASN A 193 -24.63 21.23 -18.94
CA ASN A 193 -23.29 21.79 -19.13
C ASN A 193 -22.30 21.26 -18.09
N ALA A 194 -22.73 21.13 -16.83
CA ALA A 194 -21.91 20.53 -15.78
C ALA A 194 -21.57 19.07 -16.08
N ILE A 195 -22.56 18.23 -16.40
CA ILE A 195 -22.36 16.82 -16.75
C ILE A 195 -21.37 16.69 -17.91
N GLN A 196 -21.60 17.45 -19.00
CA GLN A 196 -20.77 17.36 -20.19
C GLN A 196 -19.33 17.83 -19.96
N SER A 197 -19.14 18.90 -19.20
CA SER A 197 -17.80 19.42 -18.87
C SER A 197 -17.04 18.51 -17.91
N ASN A 198 -17.73 17.84 -16.99
CA ASN A 198 -17.11 17.00 -15.97
C ASN A 198 -16.53 15.69 -16.52
N THR A 199 -17.13 15.10 -17.57
CA THR A 199 -16.70 13.81 -18.15
C THR A 199 -16.10 13.95 -19.56
N LYS A 200 -15.76 15.17 -19.98
CA LYS A 200 -15.19 15.44 -21.30
C LYS A 200 -13.86 14.70 -21.52
N ASN A 201 -12.97 14.73 -20.53
CA ASN A 201 -11.70 14.02 -20.57
C ASN A 201 -11.27 13.52 -19.18
N GLU A 202 -10.29 12.62 -19.18
CA GLU A 202 -9.79 11.97 -17.96
C GLU A 202 -9.30 12.99 -16.93
N TYR A 203 -8.52 13.97 -17.37
CA TYR A 203 -8.01 15.04 -16.53
C TYR A 203 -9.13 15.80 -15.82
N GLN A 204 -10.20 16.18 -16.54
CA GLN A 204 -11.31 16.92 -15.96
C GLN A 204 -12.10 16.07 -14.96
N PHE A 205 -12.30 14.79 -15.26
CA PHE A 205 -12.97 13.86 -14.37
C PHE A 205 -12.20 13.66 -13.07
N VAL A 206 -10.90 13.34 -13.16
CA VAL A 206 -10.00 13.18 -12.00
C VAL A 206 -9.98 14.46 -11.16
N LYS A 207 -9.89 15.64 -11.79
CA LYS A 207 -9.94 16.93 -11.08
C LYS A 207 -11.26 17.15 -10.32
N GLN A 208 -12.38 16.64 -10.83
CA GLN A 208 -13.63 16.65 -10.06
C GLN A 208 -13.58 15.66 -8.89
N CYS A 209 -12.98 14.48 -9.06
CA CYS A 209 -12.77 13.54 -7.96
C CYS A 209 -11.90 14.14 -6.86
N GLU A 210 -10.81 14.82 -7.21
CA GLU A 210 -9.96 15.57 -6.27
C GLU A 210 -10.77 16.62 -5.51
N LYS A 211 -11.63 17.35 -6.23
CA LYS A 211 -12.46 18.42 -5.65
C LYS A 211 -13.54 17.90 -4.69
N TYR A 212 -14.26 16.84 -5.05
CA TYR A 212 -15.44 16.40 -4.30
C TYR A 212 -15.17 15.28 -3.30
N PHE A 213 -14.10 14.50 -3.50
CA PHE A 213 -13.79 13.30 -2.72
C PHE A 213 -12.36 13.28 -2.18
N ALA A 214 -11.60 14.39 -2.32
CA ALA A 214 -10.21 14.46 -1.89
C ALA A 214 -9.35 13.32 -2.46
N TYR A 215 -9.67 12.89 -3.69
CA TYR A 215 -8.92 11.87 -4.40
C TYR A 215 -7.44 12.26 -4.50
N THR A 216 -6.56 11.27 -4.34
CA THR A 216 -5.11 11.45 -4.47
C THR A 216 -4.63 10.67 -5.67
N SER A 217 -4.29 11.40 -6.74
CA SER A 217 -3.73 10.84 -7.96
C SER A 217 -2.34 10.22 -7.71
N PRO A 218 -2.04 9.05 -8.29
CA PRO A 218 -0.69 8.46 -8.23
C PRO A 218 0.32 9.30 -9.00
N GLU A 219 1.55 9.32 -8.50
CA GLU A 219 2.73 9.92 -9.10
C GLU A 219 3.55 8.82 -9.78
N GLU A 220 3.87 9.04 -11.06
CA GLU A 220 4.63 8.08 -11.87
C GLU A 220 6.14 8.16 -11.56
N ILE A 221 6.77 7.01 -11.43
CA ILE A 221 8.21 6.84 -11.22
C ILE A 221 8.78 6.07 -12.40
N VAL A 222 9.75 6.66 -13.09
CA VAL A 222 10.51 5.98 -14.14
C VAL A 222 11.74 5.33 -13.51
N LEU A 223 11.80 4.00 -13.57
CA LEU A 223 12.85 3.22 -12.90
C LEU A 223 14.06 2.94 -13.79
N SER A 224 13.88 2.92 -15.11
CA SER A 224 14.95 2.61 -16.07
C SER A 224 15.91 3.79 -16.27
N SER A 225 17.06 3.52 -16.89
CA SER A 225 18.03 4.56 -17.22
C SER A 225 17.69 5.26 -18.53
N ALA A 226 18.24 6.46 -18.75
CA ALA A 226 18.00 7.21 -19.97
C ALA A 226 18.45 6.41 -21.21
N GLY A 227 17.52 6.17 -22.15
CA GLY A 227 17.76 5.41 -23.38
C GLY A 227 17.30 3.94 -23.35
N GLU A 228 16.87 3.43 -22.20
CA GLU A 228 16.24 2.11 -22.07
C GLU A 228 14.71 2.20 -22.26
N VAL A 229 14.07 1.05 -22.47
CA VAL A 229 12.60 0.97 -22.42
C VAL A 229 12.14 1.40 -21.02
N PRO A 230 11.19 2.35 -20.91
CA PRO A 230 10.76 2.84 -19.61
C PRO A 230 10.05 1.74 -18.82
N GLU A 231 10.58 1.45 -17.64
CA GLU A 231 9.91 0.64 -16.62
C GLU A 231 9.24 1.60 -15.63
N HIS A 232 7.93 1.44 -15.48
CA HIS A 232 7.11 2.36 -14.70
C HIS A 232 6.73 1.75 -13.35
N ALA A 233 6.76 2.59 -12.33
CA ALA A 233 6.16 2.32 -11.04
C ALA A 233 5.30 3.53 -10.61
N TYR A 234 4.46 3.35 -9.61
CA TYR A 234 3.53 4.38 -9.15
C TYR A 234 3.62 4.53 -7.65
N PHE A 235 3.59 5.77 -7.19
CA PHE A 235 3.57 6.16 -5.78
C PHE A 235 2.34 6.99 -5.47
N ILE A 236 1.69 6.76 -4.34
CA ILE A 236 0.53 7.51 -3.88
C ILE A 236 0.95 8.32 -2.65
N PRO A 237 0.91 9.67 -2.69
CA PRO A 237 1.34 10.52 -1.59
C PRO A 237 0.62 10.26 -0.26
N ILE A 238 1.34 9.68 0.70
CA ILE A 238 0.84 9.30 2.03
C ILE A 238 0.29 10.52 2.77
N GLU A 239 0.98 11.67 2.67
CA GLU A 239 0.57 12.91 3.33
C GLU A 239 -0.84 13.39 2.93
N LYS A 240 -1.24 13.21 1.66
CA LYS A 240 -2.57 13.60 1.17
C LYS A 240 -3.64 12.63 1.68
N THR A 241 -3.35 11.33 1.65
CA THR A 241 -4.24 10.29 2.20
C THR A 241 -4.47 10.49 3.70
N LEU A 242 -3.41 10.69 4.48
CA LEU A 242 -3.50 10.99 5.91
C LEU A 242 -4.27 12.28 6.18
N SER A 243 -4.02 13.33 5.39
CA SER A 243 -4.76 14.60 5.53
C SER A 243 -6.26 14.42 5.33
N SER A 244 -6.65 13.62 4.34
CA SER A 244 -8.07 13.31 4.09
C SER A 244 -8.67 12.46 5.21
N MET A 245 -7.99 11.38 5.61
CA MET A 245 -8.45 10.46 6.64
C MET A 245 -8.60 11.13 8.02
N LEU A 246 -7.59 11.89 8.47
CA LEU A 246 -7.59 12.54 9.78
C LEU A 246 -8.41 13.85 9.79
N ASN A 247 -8.87 14.33 8.63
CA ASN A 247 -9.84 15.42 8.61
C ASN A 247 -11.21 14.98 9.19
N TYR A 248 -11.50 13.67 9.19
CA TYR A 248 -12.73 13.13 9.77
C TYR A 248 -12.64 13.03 11.30
N GLN A 249 -13.19 14.02 11.99
CA GLN A 249 -13.10 14.15 13.46
C GLN A 249 -13.56 12.93 14.27
N PRO A 250 -14.66 12.23 13.93
CA PRO A 250 -15.07 11.03 14.67
C PRO A 250 -13.99 9.93 14.69
N LEU A 251 -13.25 9.75 13.60
CA LEU A 251 -12.14 8.79 13.56
C LEU A 251 -10.99 9.25 14.47
N VAL A 252 -10.64 10.54 14.46
CA VAL A 252 -9.58 11.08 15.32
C VAL A 252 -9.91 10.85 16.79
N ILE A 253 -11.17 11.07 17.20
CA ILE A 253 -11.63 10.81 18.56
C ILE A 253 -11.45 9.33 18.91
N GLN A 254 -11.89 8.42 18.04
CA GLN A 254 -11.74 6.97 18.27
C GLN A 254 -10.28 6.52 18.38
N ILE A 255 -9.37 7.10 17.57
CA ILE A 255 -7.93 6.84 17.66
C ILE A 255 -7.40 7.27 19.03
N LEU A 256 -7.73 8.49 19.48
CA LEU A 256 -7.25 9.02 20.76
C LEU A 256 -7.79 8.22 21.96
N GLU A 257 -9.07 7.86 21.92
CA GLU A 257 -9.70 7.00 22.93
C GLU A 257 -9.03 5.62 22.99
N ASN A 258 -8.74 5.01 21.84
CA ASN A 258 -8.05 3.72 21.76
C ASN A 258 -6.62 3.80 22.33
N ILE A 259 -5.85 4.82 21.97
CA ILE A 259 -4.50 5.05 22.53
C ILE A 259 -4.58 5.18 24.06
N GLN A 260 -5.50 6.00 24.56
CA GLN A 260 -5.66 6.21 25.99
C GLN A 260 -6.05 4.91 26.71
N GLN A 261 -6.99 4.15 26.14
CA GLN A 261 -7.43 2.86 26.68
C GLN A 261 -6.25 1.88 26.76
N GLN A 262 -5.51 1.68 25.67
CA GLN A 262 -4.33 0.80 25.63
C GLN A 262 -3.29 1.21 26.68
N GLN A 263 -3.00 2.51 26.82
CA GLN A 263 -2.06 3.02 27.83
C GLN A 263 -2.53 2.76 29.27
N THR A 264 -3.83 2.90 29.54
CA THR A 264 -4.38 2.61 30.87
C THR A 264 -4.33 1.12 31.19
N THR A 265 -4.72 0.25 30.26
CA THR A 265 -4.75 -1.19 30.48
C THR A 265 -3.35 -1.74 30.71
N THR A 266 -2.37 -1.33 29.90
CA THR A 266 -0.96 -1.76 30.04
C THR A 266 -0.35 -1.35 31.39
N LYS A 267 -0.81 -0.26 32.00
CA LYS A 267 -0.37 0.14 33.35
C LYS A 267 -1.00 -0.71 34.46
N HIS A 268 -2.15 -1.33 34.19
CA HIS A 268 -2.89 -2.15 35.14
C HIS A 268 -2.55 -3.64 35.03
N ASP A 269 -2.21 -4.10 33.83
CA ASP A 269 -1.90 -5.48 33.50
C ASP A 269 -0.68 -5.50 32.56
N ASP A 270 0.49 -5.79 33.11
CA ASP A 270 1.76 -5.89 32.38
C ASP A 270 2.06 -7.32 31.87
N ASP A 271 1.16 -8.27 32.13
CA ASP A 271 1.24 -9.64 31.59
C ASP A 271 0.70 -9.72 30.15
N LEU A 272 -0.07 -8.72 29.70
CA LEU A 272 -0.66 -8.65 28.37
C LEU A 272 -0.09 -7.51 27.52
N MET A 273 0.07 -7.78 26.22
CA MET A 273 0.44 -6.78 25.22
C MET A 273 -0.82 -6.30 24.49
N PHE A 274 -1.14 -5.02 24.59
CA PHE A 274 -2.31 -4.39 23.95
C PHE A 274 -1.95 -3.55 22.73
N SER A 275 -0.69 -3.13 22.66
CA SER A 275 -0.15 -2.30 21.58
C SER A 275 1.21 -2.83 21.16
N ILE A 276 1.60 -2.56 19.91
CA ILE A 276 2.97 -2.79 19.47
C ILE A 276 3.99 -2.04 20.34
N ARG A 277 3.57 -0.93 20.97
CA ARG A 277 4.37 -0.13 21.91
C ARG A 277 4.81 -0.91 23.14
N ASP A 278 4.04 -1.91 23.56
CA ASP A 278 4.32 -2.70 24.76
C ASP A 278 5.43 -3.72 24.50
N GLY A 279 5.71 -4.02 23.23
CA GLY A 279 6.72 -4.97 22.83
C GLY A 279 8.13 -4.42 22.90
N TYR A 280 9.11 -5.33 22.89
CA TYR A 280 10.53 -4.98 22.76
C TYR A 280 10.80 -4.02 21.59
N HIS A 281 10.14 -4.26 20.45
CA HIS A 281 10.23 -3.44 19.25
C HIS A 281 9.44 -2.12 19.35
N GLY A 282 8.50 -2.00 20.29
CA GLY A 282 7.72 -0.80 20.57
C GLY A 282 8.45 0.24 21.40
N SER A 283 9.34 -0.21 22.30
CA SER A 283 10.12 0.66 23.20
C SER A 283 11.00 1.72 22.51
N ARG A 284 11.27 1.55 21.21
CA ARG A 284 12.01 2.51 20.36
C ARG A 284 11.13 3.55 19.67
N LEU A 285 9.81 3.38 19.72
CA LEU A 285 8.83 4.23 19.04
C LEU A 285 8.46 5.42 19.92
N ASP A 286 8.08 6.53 19.30
CA ASP A 286 7.62 7.71 20.02
C ASP A 286 6.16 7.53 20.49
N HIS A 287 5.95 7.61 21.81
CA HIS A 287 4.64 7.42 22.44
C HIS A 287 3.61 8.49 22.06
N ASP A 288 4.08 9.68 21.66
CA ASP A 288 3.21 10.82 21.32
C ASP A 288 2.95 10.94 19.81
N SER A 289 3.35 9.92 19.04
CA SER A 289 3.20 9.89 17.58
C SER A 289 2.26 8.78 17.14
N LEU A 290 1.53 9.04 16.05
CA LEU A 290 0.76 8.02 15.36
C LEU A 290 1.70 7.09 14.59
N LEU A 291 1.50 5.78 14.72
CA LEU A 291 2.39 4.79 14.13
C LEU A 291 1.94 4.41 12.72
N LEU A 292 2.89 4.49 11.78
CA LEU A 292 2.75 4.09 10.40
C LEU A 292 3.45 2.75 10.17
N GLN A 293 2.65 1.75 9.86
CA GLN A 293 3.12 0.44 9.41
C GLN A 293 3.05 0.37 7.88
N LEU A 294 4.08 -0.19 7.26
CA LEU A 294 4.02 -0.60 5.86
C LEU A 294 3.74 -2.10 5.76
N TYR A 295 2.96 -2.49 4.75
CA TYR A 295 2.73 -3.88 4.40
C TYR A 295 3.07 -4.09 2.92
N LEU A 296 3.83 -5.14 2.60
CA LEU A 296 4.16 -5.51 1.23
C LEU A 296 3.52 -6.84 0.87
N ASP A 297 2.89 -6.87 -0.29
CA ASP A 297 2.28 -8.07 -0.85
C ASP A 297 2.47 -8.13 -2.37
N ASP A 298 2.58 -9.33 -2.92
CA ASP A 298 2.74 -9.57 -4.34
C ASP A 298 1.44 -10.15 -4.92
N ILE A 299 0.82 -9.42 -5.84
CA ILE A 299 -0.38 -9.90 -6.55
C ILE A 299 -0.02 -10.44 -7.94
N GLY A 300 -0.55 -11.60 -8.30
CA GLY A 300 -0.43 -12.15 -9.65
C GLY A 300 -1.57 -11.66 -10.56
N LEU A 301 -1.25 -11.03 -11.68
CA LEU A 301 -2.27 -10.54 -12.63
C LEU A 301 -2.79 -11.61 -13.61
N THR A 302 -2.14 -12.77 -13.64
CA THR A 302 -2.48 -13.88 -14.55
C THR A 302 -3.29 -14.96 -13.83
N ASN A 303 -3.86 -15.89 -14.60
CA ASN A 303 -4.52 -17.07 -14.04
C ASN A 303 -3.59 -17.79 -13.04
N PRO A 304 -3.98 -17.92 -11.75
CA PRO A 304 -3.13 -18.46 -10.70
C PRO A 304 -2.76 -19.94 -10.91
N ILE A 305 -3.49 -20.66 -11.77
CA ILE A 305 -3.32 -22.09 -12.04
C ILE A 305 -2.50 -22.35 -13.33
N GLY A 306 -2.26 -21.30 -14.14
CA GLY A 306 -1.60 -21.43 -15.43
C GLY A 306 -0.06 -21.50 -15.35
N SER A 307 0.58 -21.93 -16.45
CA SER A 307 2.05 -21.96 -16.59
C SER A 307 2.72 -20.58 -16.48
N LYS A 308 1.93 -19.50 -16.60
CA LYS A 308 2.36 -18.10 -16.53
C LYS A 308 2.02 -17.42 -15.21
N ARG A 309 1.56 -18.16 -14.18
CA ARG A 309 1.08 -17.61 -12.90
C ARG A 309 2.05 -16.63 -12.22
N ASP A 310 3.35 -16.79 -12.45
CA ASP A 310 4.41 -16.00 -11.83
C ASP A 310 5.04 -14.96 -12.78
N GLU A 311 4.51 -14.80 -14.01
CA GLU A 311 5.12 -13.95 -15.06
C GLU A 311 4.84 -12.46 -14.85
N HIS A 312 3.63 -12.10 -14.37
CA HIS A 312 3.18 -10.73 -14.18
C HIS A 312 2.75 -10.49 -12.72
N LYS A 313 3.72 -10.52 -11.82
CA LYS A 313 3.53 -10.15 -10.41
C LYS A 313 3.76 -8.66 -10.19
N MET A 314 2.84 -8.06 -9.44
CA MET A 314 2.95 -6.67 -8.99
C MET A 314 3.17 -6.65 -7.49
N CYS A 315 4.22 -5.97 -7.07
CA CYS A 315 4.49 -5.64 -5.69
C CYS A 315 3.65 -4.42 -5.31
N MET A 316 2.82 -4.63 -4.30
CA MET A 316 1.92 -3.65 -3.73
C MET A 316 2.46 -3.25 -2.36
N ILE A 317 2.58 -1.95 -2.11
CA ILE A 317 2.93 -1.40 -0.81
C ILE A 317 1.70 -0.72 -0.25
N TYR A 318 1.29 -1.10 0.95
CA TYR A 318 0.22 -0.47 1.70
C TYR A 318 0.77 0.19 2.95
N PHE A 319 0.01 1.13 3.51
CA PHE A 319 0.19 1.59 4.87
C PHE A 319 -1.09 1.51 5.67
N SER A 320 -0.93 1.34 6.98
CA SER A 320 -2.01 1.45 7.96
C SER A 320 -1.52 2.24 9.18
N LEU A 321 -2.46 2.90 9.85
CA LEU A 321 -2.20 3.49 11.16
C LEU A 321 -2.45 2.42 12.23
N GLU A 322 -1.41 2.06 13.00
CA GLU A 322 -1.55 1.04 14.04
C GLU A 322 -2.42 1.52 15.20
N ASP A 323 -2.60 2.83 15.38
CA ASP A 323 -3.40 3.41 16.46
C ASP A 323 -4.92 3.39 16.21
N ILE A 324 -5.35 3.08 14.99
CA ILE A 324 -6.77 2.86 14.68
C ILE A 324 -7.28 1.66 15.49
N PRO A 325 -8.49 1.71 16.09
CA PRO A 325 -9.07 0.56 16.79
C PRO A 325 -9.05 -0.73 15.95
N ASP A 326 -8.78 -1.87 16.59
CA ASP A 326 -8.57 -3.15 15.89
C ASP A 326 -9.74 -3.55 14.97
N GLN A 327 -10.98 -3.25 15.38
CA GLN A 327 -12.19 -3.56 14.62
C GLN A 327 -12.32 -2.73 13.32
N LEU A 328 -11.63 -1.60 13.27
CA LEU A 328 -11.57 -0.74 12.09
C LEU A 328 -10.33 -1.04 11.25
N ARG A 329 -9.19 -1.33 11.90
CA ARG A 329 -7.91 -1.57 11.20
C ARG A 329 -7.98 -2.76 10.23
N SER A 330 -8.86 -3.73 10.48
CA SER A 330 -9.11 -4.87 9.58
C SER A 330 -9.97 -4.54 8.36
N LYS A 331 -10.61 -3.36 8.31
CA LYS A 331 -11.41 -2.95 7.15
C LYS A 331 -10.50 -2.43 6.04
N VAL A 332 -10.83 -2.79 4.80
CA VAL A 332 -10.10 -2.36 3.60
C VAL A 332 -9.97 -0.82 3.52
N ASP A 333 -10.97 -0.08 4.01
CA ASP A 333 -10.96 1.38 4.11
C ASP A 333 -9.79 1.96 4.92
N PHE A 334 -9.10 1.17 5.74
CA PHE A 334 -7.95 1.60 6.55
C PHE A 334 -6.62 0.93 6.14
N ILE A 335 -6.63 0.23 5.00
CA ILE A 335 -5.44 -0.35 4.36
C ILE A 335 -5.19 0.44 3.07
N GLN A 336 -4.27 1.39 3.15
CA GLN A 336 -4.12 2.43 2.14
C GLN A 336 -2.98 2.10 1.18
N LEU A 337 -3.24 2.05 -0.13
CA LEU A 337 -2.21 1.81 -1.13
C LEU A 337 -1.23 2.99 -1.22
N VAL A 338 0.06 2.69 -1.31
CA VAL A 338 1.17 3.66 -1.37
C VAL A 338 2.03 3.45 -2.60
N GLY A 339 2.22 2.21 -3.04
CA GLY A 339 3.19 1.91 -4.09
C GLY A 339 2.77 0.72 -4.92
N VAL A 340 3.03 0.80 -6.23
CA VAL A 340 2.82 -0.29 -7.19
C VAL A 340 4.03 -0.38 -8.11
N CYS A 341 4.65 -1.55 -8.18
CA CYS A 341 5.76 -1.82 -9.10
C CYS A 341 5.72 -3.28 -9.55
N GLU A 342 6.21 -3.59 -10.74
CA GLU A 342 6.40 -4.98 -11.15
C GLU A 342 7.46 -5.66 -10.25
N SER A 343 7.12 -6.81 -9.64
CA SER A 343 7.95 -7.45 -8.60
C SER A 343 9.32 -7.87 -9.12
N LYS A 344 9.40 -8.27 -10.40
CA LYS A 344 10.67 -8.67 -11.03
C LYS A 344 11.66 -7.51 -11.12
N THR A 345 11.16 -6.28 -11.29
CA THR A 345 11.94 -5.06 -11.43
C THR A 345 12.63 -4.70 -10.12
N LEU A 346 12.00 -5.01 -8.98
CA LEU A 346 12.54 -4.74 -7.65
C LEU A 346 13.69 -5.67 -7.24
N LYS A 347 13.98 -6.73 -8.02
CA LYS A 347 15.16 -7.57 -7.77
C LYS A 347 16.47 -6.85 -8.04
N ASP A 348 16.45 -5.80 -8.86
CA ASP A 348 17.56 -4.88 -9.04
C ASP A 348 17.54 -3.85 -7.91
N ASN A 349 18.59 -3.83 -7.07
CA ASN A 349 18.64 -2.94 -5.91
C ASN A 349 18.69 -1.46 -6.30
N ILE A 350 19.21 -1.09 -7.48
CA ILE A 350 19.19 0.30 -7.96
C ILE A 350 17.76 0.71 -8.28
N LYS A 351 17.00 -0.15 -8.96
CA LYS A 351 15.59 0.10 -9.27
C LYS A 351 14.72 0.08 -8.02
N ALA A 352 14.98 -0.84 -7.09
CA ALA A 352 14.32 -0.85 -5.79
C ALA A 352 14.55 0.46 -5.03
N LYS A 353 15.81 0.94 -4.93
CA LYS A 353 16.11 2.23 -4.31
C LYS A 353 15.35 3.38 -4.97
N ARG A 354 15.31 3.45 -6.31
CA ARG A 354 14.53 4.47 -7.04
C ARG A 354 13.03 4.40 -6.73
N PHE A 355 12.46 3.19 -6.63
CA PHE A 355 11.06 3.00 -6.31
C PHE A 355 10.71 3.39 -4.87
N PHE A 356 11.54 3.01 -3.90
CA PHE A 356 11.29 3.31 -2.49
C PHE A 356 11.61 4.76 -2.13
N GLN A 357 12.43 5.49 -2.90
CA GLN A 357 12.86 6.84 -2.54
C GLN A 357 11.69 7.82 -2.28
N PRO A 358 10.67 7.95 -3.16
CA PRO A 358 9.55 8.86 -2.91
C PRO A 358 8.75 8.48 -1.64
N ILE A 359 8.64 7.18 -1.35
CA ILE A 359 7.98 6.66 -0.14
C ILE A 359 8.78 7.06 1.10
N ILE A 360 10.10 6.86 1.07
CA ILE A 360 11.03 7.22 2.14
C ILE A 360 10.99 8.72 2.40
N ASP A 361 11.05 9.54 1.35
CA ASP A 361 11.05 10.99 1.46
C ASP A 361 9.74 11.48 2.09
N ASN A 362 8.60 10.92 1.68
CA ASN A 362 7.30 11.30 2.24
C ASN A 362 7.16 10.88 3.71
N LEU A 363 7.55 9.65 4.07
CA LEU A 363 7.56 9.18 5.46
C LEU A 363 8.53 9.98 6.32
N ASN A 364 9.74 10.27 5.85
CA ASN A 364 10.71 11.06 6.59
C ASN A 364 10.19 12.49 6.82
N LYS A 365 9.56 13.11 5.82
CA LYS A 365 8.92 14.42 5.97
C LYS A 365 7.80 14.39 7.02
N LEU A 366 6.93 13.37 6.99
CA LEU A 366 5.87 13.18 8.00
C LEU A 366 6.43 13.00 9.41
N GLN A 367 7.50 12.22 9.57
CA GLN A 367 8.15 11.99 10.86
C GLN A 367 8.87 13.22 11.41
N LEU A 368 9.43 14.06 10.53
CA LEU A 368 10.16 15.26 10.94
C LEU A 368 9.25 16.45 11.21
N HIS A 369 8.18 16.63 10.42
CA HIS A 369 7.37 17.84 10.42
C HIS A 369 5.93 17.62 10.90
N GLY A 370 5.41 16.39 10.86
CA GLY A 370 4.01 16.10 11.14
C GLY A 370 3.07 16.71 10.09
N LEU A 371 1.76 16.73 10.41
CA LEU A 371 0.71 17.39 9.63
C LEU A 371 -0.14 18.28 10.54
N VAL A 372 -0.57 19.44 10.03
CA VAL A 372 -1.53 20.29 10.73
C VAL A 372 -2.89 20.13 10.06
N ILE A 373 -3.86 19.58 10.78
CA ILE A 373 -5.21 19.29 10.28
C ILE A 373 -6.21 19.87 11.28
N ASN A 374 -7.11 20.73 10.83
CA ASN A 374 -8.09 21.41 11.68
C ASN A 374 -7.47 22.10 12.91
N GLY A 375 -6.26 22.65 12.75
CA GLY A 375 -5.52 23.32 13.84
C GLY A 375 -4.81 22.39 14.81
N ILE A 376 -4.93 21.07 14.66
CA ILE A 376 -4.25 20.06 15.47
C ILE A 376 -2.97 19.62 14.75
N HIS A 377 -1.84 19.57 15.48
CA HIS A 377 -0.59 19.05 14.97
C HIS A 377 -0.49 17.54 15.25
N HIS A 378 -0.50 16.75 14.19
CA HIS A 378 -0.36 15.29 14.23
C HIS A 378 1.10 14.92 13.94
N LYS A 379 1.73 14.18 14.87
CA LYS A 379 3.07 13.60 14.68
C LYS A 379 2.95 12.15 14.23
N PHE A 380 3.93 11.70 13.46
CA PHE A 380 3.97 10.33 12.93
C PHE A 380 5.32 9.68 13.22
N SER A 381 5.33 8.37 13.40
CA SER A 381 6.53 7.54 13.45
C SER A 381 6.35 6.28 12.61
N PHE A 382 7.36 5.92 11.85
CA PHE A 382 7.45 4.61 11.22
C PHE A 382 7.62 3.52 12.29
N SER A 383 6.82 2.45 12.22
CA SER A 383 6.90 1.33 13.16
C SER A 383 7.63 0.12 12.58
N THR A 384 7.06 -0.47 11.53
CA THR A 384 7.46 -1.75 10.94
C THR A 384 7.14 -1.83 9.45
N VAL A 385 7.87 -2.71 8.76
CA VAL A 385 7.51 -3.21 7.43
C VAL A 385 7.15 -4.69 7.59
N VAL A 386 5.89 -5.03 7.44
CA VAL A 386 5.41 -6.42 7.41
C VAL A 386 5.39 -6.88 5.96
N ALA A 387 5.84 -8.11 5.73
CA ALA A 387 5.88 -8.69 4.40
C ALA A 387 6.05 -10.20 4.50
N ASP A 388 5.68 -10.92 3.44
CA ASP A 388 6.04 -12.32 3.29
C ASP A 388 7.56 -12.53 3.33
N ASN A 389 8.00 -13.79 3.44
CA ASN A 389 9.41 -14.09 3.59
C ASN A 389 10.26 -13.56 2.43
N LEU A 390 9.77 -13.63 1.19
CA LEU A 390 10.53 -13.23 0.01
C LEU A 390 10.68 -11.71 -0.08
N ALA A 391 9.59 -10.96 0.06
CA ALA A 391 9.59 -9.50 0.05
C ALA A 391 10.35 -8.94 1.27
N ALA A 392 10.24 -9.55 2.45
CA ALA A 392 11.03 -9.13 3.62
C ALA A 392 12.55 -9.26 3.37
N HIS A 393 13.00 -10.30 2.67
CA HIS A 393 14.41 -10.45 2.31
C HIS A 393 14.85 -9.41 1.28
N LEU A 394 14.01 -9.13 0.28
CA LEU A 394 14.25 -8.10 -0.74
C LEU A 394 14.44 -6.72 -0.09
N VAL A 395 13.47 -6.33 0.74
CA VAL A 395 13.52 -5.04 1.44
C VAL A 395 14.64 -5.00 2.49
N GLY A 396 15.01 -6.14 3.06
CA GLY A 396 16.10 -6.23 4.04
C GLY A 396 17.51 -6.24 3.45
N GLY A 397 17.68 -6.36 2.13
CA GLY A 397 19.01 -6.53 1.52
C GLY A 397 19.61 -7.93 1.74
N PHE A 398 18.76 -8.93 1.98
CA PHE A 398 19.17 -10.32 2.16
C PHE A 398 19.02 -11.12 0.87
N ARG A 399 19.65 -12.29 0.82
CA ARG A 399 19.49 -13.25 -0.28
C ARG A 399 18.03 -13.69 -0.40
N LEU A 400 17.58 -13.87 -1.65
CA LEU A 400 16.24 -14.35 -1.99
C LEU A 400 16.18 -15.87 -2.21
N CYS A 401 17.21 -16.59 -1.78
CA CYS A 401 17.39 -18.01 -1.99
C CYS A 401 17.40 -18.73 -0.63
N PHE A 402 16.41 -19.61 -0.42
CA PHE A 402 16.13 -20.23 0.89
C PHE A 402 16.61 -21.68 1.01
N ASN A 403 17.25 -22.22 -0.01
CA ASN A 403 17.66 -23.63 -0.08
C ASN A 403 19.18 -23.85 0.10
N SER A 404 19.93 -22.84 0.57
CA SER A 404 21.37 -22.97 0.85
C SER A 404 21.89 -21.83 1.74
N GLY A 405 23.04 -22.06 2.39
CA GLY A 405 23.76 -21.05 3.18
C GLY A 405 22.93 -20.41 4.31
N HIS A 406 23.24 -19.17 4.67
CA HIS A 406 22.50 -18.43 5.69
C HIS A 406 21.23 -17.80 5.11
N PHE A 407 20.11 -18.48 5.27
CA PHE A 407 18.81 -18.10 4.67
C PHE A 407 17.91 -17.30 5.62
N CYS A 408 18.23 -17.23 6.91
CA CYS A 408 17.37 -16.58 7.90
C CYS A 408 17.76 -15.11 8.11
N ARG A 409 16.75 -14.21 8.09
CA ARG A 409 16.93 -12.78 8.46
C ARG A 409 17.06 -12.52 9.96
N ARG A 410 16.86 -13.53 10.82
CA ARG A 410 16.86 -13.40 12.27
C ARG A 410 18.06 -14.04 12.97
N CYS A 411 18.59 -15.13 12.44
CA CYS A 411 19.74 -15.83 13.00
C CYS A 411 20.77 -16.19 11.94
N TYR A 412 21.90 -16.74 12.40
CA TYR A 412 23.00 -17.21 11.55
C TYR A 412 22.94 -18.72 11.25
N VAL A 413 21.84 -19.41 11.57
CA VAL A 413 21.70 -20.84 11.21
C VAL A 413 21.78 -21.01 9.69
N THR A 414 22.57 -21.98 9.25
CA THR A 414 22.68 -22.35 7.83
C THR A 414 21.59 -23.34 7.41
N TYR A 415 21.39 -23.48 6.11
CA TYR A 415 20.44 -24.46 5.56
C TYR A 415 20.76 -25.89 5.98
N ASP A 416 22.04 -26.25 6.13
CA ASP A 416 22.44 -27.60 6.52
C ASP A 416 22.20 -27.84 8.01
N GLU A 417 22.28 -26.79 8.83
CA GLU A 417 22.07 -26.84 10.28
C GLU A 417 20.59 -26.77 10.71
N LYS A 418 19.67 -26.36 9.82
CA LYS A 418 18.28 -26.01 10.19
C LYS A 418 17.48 -27.13 10.88
N ASN A 419 17.84 -28.39 10.61
CA ASN A 419 17.18 -29.57 11.18
C ASN A 419 17.92 -30.13 12.41
N LEU A 420 19.05 -29.54 12.78
CA LEU A 420 19.78 -29.95 13.97
C LEU A 420 19.02 -29.50 15.22
N PRO A 421 18.99 -30.33 16.28
CA PRO A 421 18.30 -30.00 17.53
C PRO A 421 19.13 -29.01 18.37
N ILE A 422 19.33 -27.80 17.85
CA ILE A 422 20.11 -26.74 18.50
C ILE A 422 19.19 -26.00 19.48
N PRO A 423 19.51 -25.94 20.78
CA PRO A 423 18.75 -25.14 21.73
C PRO A 423 18.72 -23.67 21.32
N LEU A 424 17.57 -23.00 21.49
CA LEU A 424 17.41 -21.56 21.19
C LEU A 424 18.48 -20.68 21.85
N SER A 425 18.94 -21.04 23.05
CA SER A 425 20.00 -20.33 23.78
C SER A 425 21.38 -20.40 23.11
N GLN A 426 21.59 -21.36 22.21
CA GLN A 426 22.83 -21.54 21.44
C GLN A 426 22.74 -20.95 20.03
N ILE A 427 21.53 -20.60 19.58
CA ILE A 427 21.34 -19.98 18.27
C ILE A 427 21.85 -18.54 18.31
N LYS A 428 22.87 -18.24 17.52
CA LYS A 428 23.35 -16.87 17.35
C LYS A 428 22.33 -16.04 16.56
N ILE A 429 21.69 -15.11 17.26
CA ILE A 429 20.76 -14.13 16.68
C ILE A 429 21.55 -12.99 16.04
N ARG A 430 21.05 -12.45 14.93
CA ARG A 430 21.63 -11.28 14.27
C ARG A 430 21.43 -10.04 15.13
N THR A 431 22.47 -9.24 15.24
CA THR A 431 22.41 -7.93 15.91
C THR A 431 22.49 -6.80 14.89
N ILE A 432 22.05 -5.60 15.29
CA ILE A 432 22.22 -4.38 14.47
C ILE A 432 23.69 -4.18 14.12
N PHE A 433 24.56 -4.26 15.13
CA PHE A 433 26.01 -4.07 14.96
C PHE A 433 26.63 -5.06 13.98
N ASP A 434 26.32 -6.36 14.14
CA ASP A 434 26.87 -7.39 13.25
C ASP A 434 26.35 -7.22 11.81
N HIS A 435 25.08 -6.84 11.65
CA HIS A 435 24.50 -6.60 10.33
C HIS A 435 25.15 -5.40 9.62
N ASP A 436 25.32 -4.27 10.32
CA ASP A 436 25.97 -3.09 9.76
C ASP A 436 27.42 -3.36 9.33
N ASP A 437 28.16 -4.17 10.10
CA ASP A 437 29.51 -4.60 9.74
C ASP A 437 29.52 -5.47 8.48
N LEU A 438 28.58 -6.42 8.36
CA LEU A 438 28.42 -7.26 7.16
C LEU A 438 28.09 -6.42 5.92
N VAL A 439 27.15 -5.47 6.05
CA VAL A 439 26.79 -4.56 4.94
C VAL A 439 28.00 -3.73 4.51
N LYS A 440 28.76 -3.15 5.45
CA LYS A 440 29.98 -2.39 5.12
C LYS A 440 31.00 -3.23 4.36
N ARG A 441 31.21 -4.49 4.76
CA ARG A 441 32.13 -5.39 4.07
C ARG A 441 31.68 -5.68 2.64
N ILE A 442 30.39 -5.96 2.44
CA ILE A 442 29.81 -6.21 1.11
C ILE A 442 29.90 -4.97 0.22
N MET A 443 29.58 -3.79 0.75
CA MET A 443 29.61 -2.55 -0.02
C MET A 443 31.03 -2.15 -0.46
N ASN A 444 32.05 -2.63 0.28
CA ASN A 444 33.46 -2.44 -0.07
C ASN A 444 34.05 -3.61 -0.90
N ASP A 445 33.31 -4.71 -1.08
CA ASP A 445 33.76 -5.86 -1.88
C ASP A 445 33.38 -5.63 -3.35
N PRO A 446 34.36 -5.49 -4.27
CA PRO A 446 34.08 -5.31 -5.69
C PRO A 446 33.37 -6.50 -6.34
N ASN A 447 33.47 -7.71 -5.75
CA ASN A 447 32.83 -8.91 -6.29
C ASN A 447 31.40 -9.12 -5.76
N LYS A 448 30.99 -8.36 -4.72
CA LYS A 448 29.67 -8.41 -4.08
C LYS A 448 29.17 -9.83 -3.77
N PHE A 449 30.03 -10.69 -3.23
CA PHE A 449 29.59 -12.03 -2.84
C PHE A 449 28.67 -11.96 -1.60
N PRO A 450 27.60 -12.78 -1.54
CA PRO A 450 26.75 -12.84 -0.36
C PRO A 450 27.54 -13.20 0.90
N LEU A 451 27.51 -12.33 1.91
CA LEU A 451 28.20 -12.56 3.18
C LEU A 451 27.18 -12.82 4.29
N MET A 452 27.20 -14.03 4.83
CA MET A 452 26.25 -14.47 5.86
C MET A 452 24.79 -14.15 5.52
N GLY A 453 24.41 -14.35 4.25
CA GLY A 453 23.05 -14.14 3.75
C GLY A 453 22.69 -12.68 3.42
N VAL A 454 23.55 -11.71 3.75
CA VAL A 454 23.41 -10.32 3.29
C VAL A 454 23.99 -10.23 1.88
N ILE A 455 23.32 -9.50 0.97
CA ILE A 455 23.76 -9.33 -0.43
C ILE A 455 23.98 -7.86 -0.81
N ASP A 456 23.29 -6.94 -0.15
CA ASP A 456 23.38 -5.51 -0.43
C ASP A 456 22.83 -4.73 0.77
N GLN A 457 23.02 -3.42 0.75
CA GLN A 457 22.32 -2.51 1.65
C GLN A 457 20.83 -2.44 1.29
N SER A 458 19.97 -2.49 2.32
CA SER A 458 18.52 -2.35 2.18
C SER A 458 18.12 -1.11 1.36
N PRO A 459 17.14 -1.21 0.44
CA PRO A 459 16.59 -0.05 -0.24
C PRO A 459 15.88 0.94 0.69
N LEU A 460 15.49 0.53 1.91
CA LEU A 460 14.89 1.37 2.93
C LEU A 460 15.90 1.96 3.93
N ASN A 461 17.20 1.86 3.66
CA ASN A 461 18.23 2.28 4.60
C ASN A 461 18.10 3.75 5.04
N ASP A 462 17.54 4.63 4.20
CA ASP A 462 17.42 6.06 4.48
C ASP A 462 16.11 6.43 5.21
N LEU A 463 15.20 5.47 5.40
CA LEU A 463 14.02 5.66 6.24
C LEU A 463 14.42 5.84 7.71
N ILE A 464 13.97 6.93 8.34
CA ILE A 464 14.21 7.20 9.76
C ILE A 464 13.49 6.13 10.59
N GLY A 465 14.20 5.53 11.55
CA GLY A 465 13.67 4.47 12.41
C GLY A 465 13.76 3.05 11.83
N PHE A 466 14.02 2.92 10.52
CA PHE A 466 14.17 1.60 9.88
C PHE A 466 15.55 1.00 10.09
N HIS A 467 15.56 -0.30 10.35
CA HIS A 467 16.72 -1.17 10.28
C HIS A 467 16.25 -2.62 10.06
N PRO A 468 16.83 -3.38 9.10
CA PRO A 468 16.34 -4.71 8.71
C PRO A 468 16.17 -5.68 9.88
N ILE A 469 17.11 -5.66 10.84
CA ILE A 469 17.09 -6.57 12.00
C ILE A 469 15.92 -6.30 12.95
N VAL A 470 15.40 -5.08 13.06
CA VAL A 470 14.37 -4.75 14.08
C VAL A 470 13.05 -4.25 13.49
N SER A 471 13.00 -4.01 12.19
CA SER A 471 11.84 -3.40 11.52
C SER A 471 11.11 -4.34 10.56
N LEU A 472 11.57 -5.58 10.42
CA LEU A 472 10.98 -6.64 9.56
C LEU A 472 10.49 -7.81 10.42
N PRO A 473 9.36 -7.65 11.15
CA PRO A 473 8.76 -8.74 11.91
C PRO A 473 8.35 -9.94 11.02
N GLY A 474 7.95 -11.03 11.66
CA GLY A 474 7.26 -12.13 10.96
C GLY A 474 5.88 -11.68 10.49
N ASP A 475 5.41 -12.28 9.41
CA ASP A 475 4.04 -12.09 8.94
C ASP A 475 3.16 -13.16 9.58
N ILE A 476 2.26 -12.75 10.47
CA ILE A 476 1.40 -13.69 11.19
C ILE A 476 0.49 -14.50 10.25
N MET A 477 0.08 -13.94 9.12
CA MET A 477 -0.76 -14.63 8.15
C MET A 477 0.05 -15.75 7.51
N HIS A 478 1.17 -15.41 6.85
CA HIS A 478 1.98 -16.37 6.11
C HIS A 478 2.78 -17.33 7.02
N ASP A 479 3.39 -16.83 8.10
CA ASP A 479 4.27 -17.63 8.95
C ASP A 479 3.46 -18.53 9.92
N PHE A 480 2.34 -18.03 10.45
CA PHE A 480 1.55 -18.76 11.46
C PHE A 480 0.25 -19.34 10.90
N ILE A 481 -0.66 -18.51 10.38
CA ILE A 481 -2.01 -18.96 9.98
C ILE A 481 -1.96 -19.91 8.78
N GLU A 482 -1.15 -19.60 7.77
CA GLU A 482 -0.95 -20.46 6.59
C GLU A 482 0.21 -21.45 6.79
N GLY A 483 1.20 -21.09 7.61
CA GLY A 483 2.40 -21.88 7.85
C GLY A 483 2.24 -22.91 8.98
N ALA A 484 2.62 -22.51 10.20
CA ALA A 484 2.76 -23.44 11.32
C ALA A 484 1.43 -24.00 11.84
N CYS A 485 0.38 -23.18 11.92
CA CYS A 485 -0.90 -23.55 12.54
C CYS A 485 -1.56 -24.77 11.86
N PRO A 486 -1.70 -24.82 10.52
CA PRO A 486 -2.29 -25.98 9.85
C PRO A 486 -1.50 -27.26 10.10
N LEU A 487 -0.16 -27.19 10.16
CA LEU A 487 0.69 -28.36 10.44
C LEU A 487 0.47 -28.91 11.85
N VAL A 488 0.39 -28.01 12.84
CA VAL A 488 0.14 -28.38 14.24
C VAL A 488 -1.26 -28.95 14.40
N VAL A 489 -2.29 -28.24 13.90
CA VAL A 489 -3.69 -28.68 13.98
C VAL A 489 -3.87 -30.02 13.29
N MET A 490 -3.32 -30.21 12.08
CA MET A 490 -3.41 -31.47 11.35
C MET A 490 -2.72 -32.62 12.11
N SER A 491 -1.57 -32.36 12.73
CA SER A 491 -0.87 -33.36 13.53
C SER A 491 -1.67 -33.76 14.77
N LEU A 492 -2.28 -32.78 15.45
CA LEU A 492 -3.16 -33.01 16.59
C LEU A 492 -4.41 -33.82 16.20
N LEU A 493 -5.05 -33.48 15.09
CA LEU A 493 -6.22 -34.19 14.57
C LEU A 493 -5.86 -35.64 14.18
N LYS A 494 -4.72 -35.85 13.52
CA LYS A 494 -4.21 -37.20 13.21
C LYS A 494 -3.97 -38.02 14.48
N GLN A 495 -3.34 -37.41 15.50
CA GLN A 495 -3.10 -38.09 16.77
C GLN A 495 -4.41 -38.43 17.48
N ALA A 496 -5.34 -37.48 17.59
CA ALA A 496 -6.65 -37.69 18.19
C ALA A 496 -7.45 -38.79 17.47
N SER A 497 -7.37 -38.84 16.13
CA SER A 497 -7.99 -39.91 15.34
C SER A 497 -7.33 -41.27 15.58
N SER A 498 -5.99 -41.33 15.64
CA SER A 498 -5.26 -42.57 15.95
C SER A 498 -5.58 -43.12 17.35
N MET A 499 -5.84 -42.21 18.30
CA MET A 499 -6.28 -42.52 19.66
C MET A 499 -7.79 -42.79 19.75
N ARG A 500 -8.52 -42.72 18.63
CA ARG A 500 -9.99 -42.87 18.54
C ARG A 500 -10.77 -41.89 19.41
N LEU A 501 -10.20 -40.71 19.68
CA LEU A 501 -10.88 -39.62 20.38
C LEU A 501 -11.84 -38.86 19.45
N ILE A 502 -11.55 -38.88 18.15
CA ILE A 502 -12.38 -38.30 17.09
C ILE A 502 -12.48 -39.29 15.92
N THR A 503 -13.63 -39.31 15.25
CA THR A 503 -13.85 -40.02 13.99
C THR A 503 -14.26 -39.00 12.92
N TYR A 504 -13.80 -39.19 11.68
CA TYR A 504 -14.36 -38.42 10.57
C TYR A 504 -15.81 -38.84 10.43
N GLY A 505 -16.74 -37.93 10.66
CA GLY A 505 -18.16 -38.19 10.39
C GLY A 505 -18.35 -38.30 8.89
N GLU A 506 -18.79 -39.45 8.42
CA GLU A 506 -19.41 -39.54 7.09
C GLU A 506 -20.65 -38.65 7.11
N LYS A 507 -20.71 -37.66 6.22
CA LYS A 507 -21.92 -36.86 5.97
C LYS A 507 -22.85 -37.62 5.03
#